data_AF-A0A917PNC2-F1
#
_entry.id   AF-A0A917PNC2-F1
#
_cell.length_a   1.000
_cell.length_b   1.000
_cell.length_c   1.000
_cell.angle_alpha   90.00
_cell.angle_beta   90.00
_cell.angle_gamma   90.00
#
_symmetry.space_group_name_H-M   'P 1'
#
loop_
_entity.id
_entity.type
_entity.pdbx_description
1 polymer ?
#
loop_
_entity_poly.entity_id
_entity_poly.type
_entity_poly.pdbx_seq_one_letter_code
_entity_poly.pdbx_strand_id
1 'polypeptide(L)'
;MEKFLKTSNEAMLASAYVFDHARSAEKMTDPNCCGEENSAWQEGPFLSSPANERQIARSHPYCLRTSKEMAMTAYIVLGESPEKSENGGVHMPLPPKDRNQSRVEPVIAKLAIIEQFEIFKEFLESFDGPYNKKKRKEWEEKVGENVLSRVRSLTDRRNELTHDSPKILPTMKEAVECFYELRSLAEILWIEANNRLQRTAVSDVRRTQL
;
A
#
# COMPACT_ATOMS: atom_id res chain seq x y z
N MET A 1 -13.58 15.91 5.82
CA MET A 1 -12.18 16.15 5.41
C MET A 1 -11.18 15.80 6.52
N GLU A 2 -11.22 16.45 7.69
CA GLU A 2 -10.23 16.22 8.77
C GLU A 2 -10.11 14.73 9.17
N LYS A 3 -11.24 14.06 9.41
CA LYS A 3 -11.28 12.62 9.71
C LYS A 3 -10.62 11.77 8.60
N PHE A 4 -10.88 12.10 7.33
CA PHE A 4 -10.30 11.40 6.19
C PHE A 4 -8.78 11.57 6.17
N LEU A 5 -8.29 12.81 6.28
CA LEU A 5 -6.85 13.09 6.29
C LEU A 5 -6.15 12.36 7.43
N LYS A 6 -6.72 12.40 8.64
CA LYS A 6 -6.17 11.67 9.79
C LYS A 6 -6.05 10.18 9.51
N THR A 7 -7.16 9.55 9.12
CA THR A 7 -7.24 8.09 8.88
C THR A 7 -6.30 7.65 7.76
N SER A 8 -6.29 8.37 6.63
CA SER A 8 -5.42 8.10 5.49
C SER A 8 -3.94 8.24 5.86
N ASN A 9 -3.56 9.28 6.62
CA ASN A 9 -2.19 9.47 7.08
C ASN A 9 -1.72 8.36 8.02
N GLU A 10 -2.53 8.02 9.02
CA GLU A 10 -2.21 6.96 9.98
C GLU A 10 -2.04 5.61 9.28
N ALA A 11 -2.93 5.27 8.35
CA ALA A 11 -2.84 4.04 7.56
C ALA A 11 -1.59 3.99 6.66
N MET A 12 -1.24 5.10 6.00
CA MET A 12 -0.05 5.13 5.14
C MET A 12 1.24 5.06 5.95
N LEU A 13 1.31 5.76 7.10
CA LEU A 13 2.45 5.67 8.01
C LEU A 13 2.61 4.27 8.58
N ALA A 14 1.50 3.62 8.99
CA ALA A 14 1.53 2.24 9.46
C ALA A 14 2.03 1.29 8.37
N SER A 15 1.57 1.46 7.12
CA SER A 15 2.03 0.66 5.98
C SER A 15 3.54 0.82 5.72
N ALA A 16 4.04 2.06 5.71
CA ALA A 16 5.46 2.35 5.53
C ALA A 16 6.32 1.78 6.67
N TYR A 17 5.85 1.92 7.92
CA TYR A 17 6.51 1.37 9.09
C TYR A 17 6.63 -0.16 9.01
N VAL A 18 5.53 -0.85 8.70
CA VAL A 18 5.54 -2.31 8.55
C VAL A 18 6.44 -2.75 7.39
N PHE A 19 6.44 -1.99 6.29
CA PHE A 19 7.35 -2.23 5.18
C PHE A 19 8.82 -2.16 5.59
N ASP A 20 9.23 -1.08 6.24
CA ASP A 20 10.63 -0.89 6.63
C ASP A 20 11.11 -2.01 7.56
N HIS A 21 10.28 -2.39 8.54
CA HIS A 21 10.59 -3.49 9.45
C HIS A 21 10.70 -4.83 8.72
N ALA A 22 9.72 -5.17 7.89
CA ALA A 22 9.68 -6.46 7.20
C ALA A 22 10.78 -6.57 6.13
N ARG A 23 11.07 -5.49 5.39
CA ARG A 23 12.15 -5.47 4.40
C ARG A 23 13.53 -5.56 5.06
N SER A 24 13.71 -4.88 6.19
CA SER A 24 14.96 -4.99 6.94
C SER A 24 15.19 -6.40 7.48
N ALA A 25 14.15 -7.05 8.00
CA ALA A 25 14.22 -8.44 8.44
C ALA A 25 14.53 -9.40 7.27
N GLU A 26 13.92 -9.20 6.10
CA GLU A 26 14.20 -10.00 4.90
C GLU A 26 15.69 -9.92 4.52
N LYS A 27 16.25 -8.71 4.45
CA LYS A 27 17.70 -8.49 4.17
C LYS A 27 18.59 -9.22 5.18
N MET A 28 18.25 -9.18 6.48
CA MET A 28 19.04 -9.85 7.52
C MET A 28 19.10 -11.37 7.39
N THR A 29 18.11 -11.97 6.73
CA THR A 29 18.05 -13.42 6.52
C THR A 29 18.54 -13.88 5.14
N ASP A 30 18.78 -12.94 4.22
CA ASP A 30 19.22 -13.26 2.86
C ASP A 30 20.75 -13.42 2.82
N PRO A 31 21.28 -14.60 2.47
CA PRO A 31 22.73 -14.80 2.33
C PRO A 31 23.37 -13.83 1.34
N ASN A 32 22.62 -13.34 0.33
CA ASN A 32 23.12 -12.40 -0.66
C ASN A 32 23.23 -10.96 -0.13
N CYS A 33 22.70 -10.69 1.06
CA CYS A 33 22.83 -9.41 1.74
C CYS A 33 23.95 -9.41 2.79
N CYS A 34 24.73 -10.49 2.93
CA CYS A 34 25.83 -10.53 3.90
C CYS A 34 27.04 -9.68 3.46
N GLY A 35 27.86 -9.30 4.44
CA GLY A 35 29.06 -8.47 4.27
C GLY A 35 28.81 -6.99 4.58
N GLU A 36 29.77 -6.34 5.26
CA GLU A 36 29.62 -4.95 5.68
C GLU A 36 29.62 -3.98 4.48
N GLU A 37 30.36 -4.31 3.42
CA GLU A 37 30.45 -3.53 2.18
C GLU A 37 29.30 -3.80 1.19
N ASN A 38 28.30 -4.60 1.58
CA ASN A 38 27.19 -4.94 0.69
C ASN A 38 26.29 -3.71 0.46
N SER A 39 25.95 -3.44 -0.81
CA SER A 39 25.11 -2.30 -1.19
C SER A 39 23.71 -2.34 -0.57
N ALA A 40 23.22 -3.52 -0.17
CA ALA A 40 21.97 -3.66 0.57
C ALA A 40 21.92 -2.85 1.89
N TRP A 41 23.07 -2.45 2.42
CA TRP A 41 23.24 -1.67 3.65
C TRP A 41 23.57 -0.19 3.42
N GLN A 42 23.72 0.25 2.17
CA GLN A 42 24.02 1.64 1.84
C GLN A 42 22.76 2.51 1.87
N GLU A 43 21.62 1.94 1.48
CA GLU A 43 20.33 2.62 1.44
C GLU A 43 19.24 1.84 2.17
N GLY A 44 18.45 2.58 2.95
CA GLY A 44 17.33 2.05 3.73
C GLY A 44 16.24 1.43 2.84
N PRO A 45 15.33 0.62 3.42
CA PRO A 45 15.29 0.25 4.83
C PRO A 45 16.27 -0.88 5.18
N PHE A 46 16.94 -0.77 6.34
CA PHE A 46 17.78 -1.81 6.94
C PHE A 46 17.83 -1.65 8.47
N LEU A 47 18.22 -2.71 9.18
CA LEU A 47 18.49 -2.65 10.63
C LEU A 47 19.93 -2.17 10.91
N SER A 48 20.05 -1.28 11.88
CA SER A 48 21.30 -0.86 12.49
C SER A 48 21.15 -0.82 14.01
N SER A 49 22.29 -0.85 14.71
CA SER A 49 22.27 -0.66 16.16
C SER A 49 22.07 0.82 16.50
N PRO A 50 21.45 1.13 17.66
CA PRO A 50 21.40 2.48 18.19
C PRO A 50 22.79 3.11 18.31
N ALA A 51 22.83 4.44 18.42
CA ALA A 51 24.07 5.16 18.66
C ALA A 51 24.77 4.62 19.92
N ASN A 52 26.08 4.41 19.82
CA ASN A 52 26.96 3.88 20.88
C ASN A 52 26.75 2.41 21.26
N GLU A 53 25.90 1.67 20.55
CA GLU A 53 25.76 0.23 20.72
C GLU A 53 26.62 -0.55 19.73
N ARG A 54 26.94 -1.82 20.07
CA ARG A 54 27.65 -2.70 19.14
C ARG A 54 26.83 -2.91 17.88
N GLN A 55 27.44 -2.70 16.71
CA GLN A 55 26.78 -2.90 15.43
C GLN A 55 26.28 -4.34 15.23
N ILE A 56 25.18 -4.45 14.50
CA ILE A 56 24.61 -5.73 14.10
C ILE A 56 25.63 -6.47 13.23
N ALA A 57 25.97 -7.71 13.61
CA ALA A 57 26.88 -8.53 12.82
C ALA A 57 26.21 -8.86 11.48
N ARG A 58 26.86 -8.55 10.36
CA ARG A 58 26.35 -8.80 8.98
C ARG A 58 27.14 -9.85 8.22
N SER A 59 28.03 -10.58 8.90
CA SER A 59 28.90 -11.57 8.27
C SER A 59 28.18 -12.85 7.84
N HIS A 60 27.01 -13.12 8.40
CA HIS A 60 26.21 -14.32 8.13
C HIS A 60 24.72 -13.97 8.20
N PRO A 61 23.86 -14.73 7.48
CA PRO A 61 22.42 -14.52 7.56
C PRO A 61 21.88 -14.96 8.92
N TYR A 62 20.84 -14.28 9.38
CA TYR A 62 20.19 -14.59 10.64
C TYR A 62 19.23 -15.75 10.42
N CYS A 63 19.23 -16.69 11.37
CA CYS A 63 18.26 -17.78 11.37
C CYS A 63 16.99 -17.33 12.07
N LEU A 64 15.85 -17.44 11.38
CA LEU A 64 14.54 -17.18 11.97
C LEU A 64 13.87 -18.51 12.31
N ARG A 65 13.30 -18.57 13.52
CA ARG A 65 12.31 -19.60 13.85
C ARG A 65 11.00 -19.25 13.15
N THR A 66 10.48 -20.17 12.35
CA THR A 66 9.19 -19.99 11.67
C THR A 66 8.03 -19.97 12.66
N SER A 67 6.96 -19.24 12.32
CA SER A 67 5.73 -19.25 13.11
C SER A 67 4.98 -20.58 12.98
N LYS A 68 3.99 -20.81 13.85
CA LYS A 68 3.13 -22.01 13.76
C LYS A 68 2.33 -22.01 12.45
N GLU A 69 1.86 -20.85 12.03
CA GLU A 69 1.08 -20.66 10.80
C GLU A 69 1.93 -20.99 9.57
N MET A 70 3.17 -20.51 9.54
CA MET A 70 4.11 -20.84 8.46
C MET A 70 4.44 -22.34 8.43
N ALA A 71 4.70 -22.95 9.60
CA ALA A 71 4.98 -24.37 9.68
C ALA A 71 3.82 -25.23 9.18
N MET A 72 2.59 -24.92 9.60
CA MET A 72 1.39 -25.63 9.14
C MET A 72 1.12 -25.42 7.66
N THR A 73 1.28 -24.19 7.16
CA THR A 73 1.09 -23.89 5.73
C THR A 73 2.13 -24.63 4.88
N ALA A 74 3.39 -24.62 5.29
CA ALA A 74 4.46 -25.35 4.62
C ALA A 74 4.18 -26.85 4.59
N TYR A 75 3.72 -27.43 5.70
CA TYR A 75 3.33 -28.84 5.76
C TYR A 75 2.21 -29.18 4.77
N ILE A 76 1.16 -28.35 4.69
CA ILE A 76 0.05 -28.57 3.75
C ILE A 76 0.52 -28.49 2.30
N VAL A 77 1.42 -27.54 1.99
CA VAL A 77 1.89 -27.28 0.62
C VAL A 77 2.93 -28.31 0.16
N LEU A 78 3.84 -28.71 1.06
CA LEU A 78 5.00 -29.54 0.73
C LEU A 78 4.80 -31.03 1.08
N GLY A 79 3.79 -31.34 1.89
CA GLY A 79 3.51 -32.69 2.37
C GLY A 79 4.41 -33.16 3.51
N GLU A 80 4.21 -34.41 3.94
CA GLU A 80 4.90 -35.04 5.07
C GLU A 80 6.39 -35.32 4.81
N SER A 81 6.78 -35.49 3.54
CA SER A 81 8.13 -35.87 3.14
C SER A 81 8.57 -35.10 1.89
N PRO A 82 8.87 -33.80 2.02
CA PRO A 82 9.28 -32.99 0.88
C PRO A 82 10.65 -33.42 0.35
N GLU A 83 10.83 -33.29 -0.95
CA GLU A 83 12.13 -33.48 -1.58
C GLU A 83 13.15 -32.49 -1.01
N LYS A 84 14.31 -33.02 -0.64
CA LYS A 84 15.42 -32.24 -0.09
C LYS A 84 16.49 -32.10 -1.16
N SER A 85 17.00 -30.87 -1.29
CA SER A 85 18.22 -30.57 -2.05
C SER A 85 19.43 -31.27 -1.41
N GLU A 86 20.54 -31.36 -2.14
CA GLU A 86 21.79 -32.00 -1.67
C GLU A 86 22.32 -31.40 -0.35
N ASN A 87 22.08 -30.12 -0.10
CA ASN A 87 22.44 -29.45 1.14
C ASN A 87 21.44 -29.66 2.29
N GLY A 88 20.47 -30.56 2.13
CA GLY A 88 19.41 -30.83 3.10
C GLY A 88 18.28 -29.80 3.15
N GLY A 89 18.34 -28.74 2.35
CA GLY A 89 17.30 -27.72 2.25
C GLY A 89 16.07 -28.20 1.50
N VAL A 90 14.89 -27.66 1.84
CA VAL A 90 13.64 -27.93 1.11
C VAL A 90 13.27 -26.70 0.29
N HIS A 91 12.96 -26.90 -0.99
CA HIS A 91 12.51 -25.80 -1.84
C HIS A 91 11.08 -25.39 -1.48
N MET A 92 10.90 -24.12 -1.11
CA MET A 92 9.59 -23.55 -0.87
C MET A 92 9.06 -22.85 -2.13
N PRO A 93 7.85 -23.19 -2.63
CA PRO A 93 7.25 -22.58 -3.82
C PRO A 93 6.69 -21.19 -3.48
N LEU A 94 7.58 -20.25 -3.16
CA LEU A 94 7.22 -18.87 -2.88
C LEU A 94 7.01 -18.09 -4.20
N PRO A 95 6.11 -17.08 -4.22
CA PRO A 95 5.98 -16.15 -5.35
C PRO A 95 7.35 -15.56 -5.73
N PRO A 96 7.59 -15.08 -6.96
CA PRO A 96 8.88 -14.51 -7.34
C PRO A 96 9.22 -13.23 -6.53
N LYS A 97 10.51 -12.91 -6.44
CA LYS A 97 10.97 -11.62 -5.91
C LYS A 97 10.67 -10.52 -6.93
N ASP A 98 10.45 -9.30 -6.48
CA ASP A 98 10.34 -8.14 -7.35
C ASP A 98 11.69 -7.70 -7.95
N ARG A 99 11.70 -6.56 -8.64
CA ARG A 99 12.91 -5.97 -9.24
C ARG A 99 13.98 -5.62 -8.20
N ASN A 100 13.59 -5.33 -6.97
CA ASN A 100 14.46 -5.01 -5.84
C ASN A 100 14.87 -6.28 -5.06
N GLN A 101 14.61 -7.47 -5.59
CA GLN A 101 14.84 -8.75 -4.93
C GLN A 101 14.09 -8.87 -3.59
N SER A 102 12.93 -8.23 -3.47
CA SER A 102 12.06 -8.21 -2.31
C SER A 102 10.82 -9.08 -2.54
N ARG A 103 10.44 -9.88 -1.55
CA ARG A 103 9.15 -10.58 -1.51
C ARG A 103 8.10 -9.79 -0.72
N VAL A 104 8.58 -8.93 0.16
CA VAL A 104 7.77 -8.18 1.12
C VAL A 104 7.13 -6.96 0.48
N GLU A 105 7.89 -6.23 -0.35
CA GLU A 105 7.48 -4.96 -0.94
C GLU A 105 6.15 -5.08 -1.72
N PRO A 106 5.98 -6.04 -2.65
CA PRO A 106 4.73 -6.15 -3.40
C PRO A 106 3.51 -6.48 -2.55
N VAL A 107 3.70 -7.24 -1.47
CA VAL A 107 2.62 -7.65 -0.58
C VAL A 107 2.11 -6.44 0.19
N ILE A 108 3.01 -5.67 0.79
CA ILE A 108 2.65 -4.51 1.61
C ILE A 108 2.14 -3.37 0.72
N ALA A 109 2.81 -3.09 -0.39
CA ALA A 109 2.38 -2.05 -1.33
C ALA A 109 0.97 -2.33 -1.89
N LYS A 110 0.67 -3.58 -2.24
CA LYS A 110 -0.67 -4.00 -2.64
C LYS A 110 -1.72 -3.66 -1.58
N LEU A 111 -1.47 -4.06 -0.34
CA LEU A 111 -2.41 -3.83 0.76
C LEU A 111 -2.60 -2.34 1.06
N ALA A 112 -1.50 -1.58 1.06
CA ALA A 112 -1.54 -0.14 1.27
C ALA A 112 -2.38 0.58 0.20
N ILE A 113 -2.19 0.25 -1.09
CA ILE A 113 -2.98 0.84 -2.18
C ILE A 113 -4.47 0.54 -2.03
N ILE A 114 -4.82 -0.71 -1.71
CA ILE A 114 -6.21 -1.13 -1.53
C ILE A 114 -6.84 -0.39 -0.34
N GLU A 115 -6.16 -0.36 0.81
CA GLU A 115 -6.65 0.30 2.02
C GLU A 115 -6.85 1.80 1.81
N GLN A 116 -5.87 2.49 1.21
CA GLN A 116 -5.98 3.93 0.91
C GLN A 116 -7.16 4.22 -0.03
N PHE A 117 -7.40 3.35 -1.02
CA PHE A 117 -8.53 3.50 -1.91
C PHE A 117 -9.87 3.30 -1.19
N GLU A 118 -10.00 2.33 -0.29
CA GLU A 118 -11.23 2.13 0.48
C GLU A 118 -11.48 3.29 1.46
N ILE A 119 -10.45 3.82 2.14
CA ILE A 119 -10.56 5.03 2.98
C ILE A 119 -11.05 6.23 2.14
N PHE A 120 -10.50 6.40 0.93
CA PHE A 120 -10.94 7.44 0.00
C PHE A 120 -12.38 7.24 -0.45
N LYS A 121 -12.77 6.01 -0.78
CA LYS A 121 -14.13 5.69 -1.20
C LYS A 121 -15.15 5.97 -0.09
N GLU A 122 -14.88 5.56 1.15
CA GLU A 122 -15.72 5.90 2.31
C GLU A 122 -15.86 7.41 2.49
N PHE A 123 -14.76 8.14 2.28
CA PHE A 123 -14.80 9.60 2.30
C PHE A 123 -15.69 10.18 1.20
N LEU A 124 -15.61 9.68 -0.03
CA LEU A 124 -16.50 10.10 -1.12
C LEU A 124 -17.97 9.80 -0.80
N GLU A 125 -18.26 8.65 -0.20
CA GLU A 125 -19.62 8.27 0.21
C GLU A 125 -20.20 9.26 1.24
N SER A 126 -19.37 9.84 2.12
CA SER A 126 -19.82 10.76 3.17
C SER A 126 -20.42 12.08 2.67
N PHE A 127 -20.22 12.44 1.40
CA PHE A 127 -20.79 13.65 0.79
C PHE A 127 -21.40 13.39 -0.59
N ASP A 128 -21.73 12.12 -0.89
CA ASP A 128 -22.32 11.70 -2.15
C ASP A 128 -21.46 12.04 -3.39
N GLY A 129 -20.15 11.87 -3.22
CA GLY A 129 -19.11 12.06 -4.23
C GLY A 129 -19.10 11.01 -5.35
N PRO A 130 -18.11 11.04 -6.25
CA PRO A 130 -18.02 10.13 -7.40
C PRO A 130 -17.51 8.71 -7.04
N TYR A 131 -18.10 8.03 -6.05
CA TYR A 131 -17.68 6.71 -5.56
C TYR A 131 -18.16 5.51 -6.42
N ASN A 132 -19.07 5.73 -7.38
CA ASN A 132 -19.56 4.70 -8.29
C ASN A 132 -19.85 5.25 -9.69
N LYS A 133 -20.20 4.37 -10.65
CA LYS A 133 -20.45 4.76 -12.05
C LYS A 133 -21.61 5.76 -12.20
N LYS A 134 -22.69 5.61 -11.43
CA LYS A 134 -23.84 6.53 -11.46
C LYS A 134 -23.44 7.91 -10.98
N LYS A 135 -22.78 7.96 -9.81
CA LYS A 135 -22.33 9.21 -9.20
C LYS A 135 -21.25 9.90 -10.02
N ARG A 136 -20.35 9.16 -10.67
CA ARG A 136 -19.37 9.75 -11.61
C ARG A 136 -20.04 10.57 -12.71
N LYS A 137 -21.09 10.05 -13.35
CA LYS A 137 -21.86 10.80 -14.36
C LYS A 137 -22.47 12.08 -13.79
N GLU A 138 -23.04 12.01 -12.59
CA GLU A 138 -23.55 13.19 -11.90
C GLU A 138 -22.46 14.22 -11.59
N TRP A 139 -21.19 13.82 -11.57
CA TRP A 139 -20.03 14.66 -11.25
C TRP A 139 -19.21 15.11 -12.49
N GLU A 140 -19.49 14.59 -13.68
CA GLU A 140 -18.80 14.94 -14.94
C GLU A 140 -18.86 16.44 -15.23
N GLU A 141 -20.03 17.04 -15.12
CA GLU A 141 -20.24 18.48 -15.32
C GLU A 141 -19.67 19.35 -14.18
N LYS A 142 -19.24 18.74 -13.06
CA LYS A 142 -18.90 19.44 -11.82
C LYS A 142 -17.40 19.72 -11.67
N VAL A 143 -16.57 18.72 -11.94
CA VAL A 143 -15.11 18.77 -11.67
C VAL A 143 -14.26 18.57 -12.93
N GLY A 144 -14.90 18.37 -14.08
CA GLY A 144 -14.26 18.14 -15.36
C GLY A 144 -13.68 16.72 -15.52
N GLU A 145 -13.48 16.32 -16.77
CA GLU A 145 -13.07 14.97 -17.13
C GLU A 145 -11.68 14.60 -16.58
N ASN A 146 -10.77 15.56 -16.44
CA ASN A 146 -9.42 15.30 -15.92
C ASN A 146 -9.42 14.76 -14.48
N VAL A 147 -10.33 15.24 -13.62
CA VAL A 147 -10.41 14.75 -12.23
C VAL A 147 -11.00 13.34 -12.20
N LEU A 148 -12.04 13.10 -12.99
CA LEU A 148 -12.71 11.81 -13.04
C LEU A 148 -11.88 10.71 -13.71
N SER A 149 -11.06 11.06 -14.70
CA SER A 149 -10.13 10.13 -15.34
C SER A 149 -9.04 9.67 -14.37
N ARG A 150 -8.54 10.56 -13.49
CA ARG A 150 -7.60 10.23 -12.41
C ARG A 150 -8.24 9.30 -11.38
N VAL A 151 -9.45 9.60 -10.91
CA VAL A 151 -10.22 8.70 -10.01
C VAL A 151 -10.42 7.33 -10.66
N ARG A 152 -10.76 7.30 -11.94
CA ARG A 152 -10.93 6.05 -12.70
C ARG A 152 -9.64 5.24 -12.78
N SER A 153 -8.52 5.88 -13.13
CA SER A 153 -7.21 5.23 -13.19
C SER A 153 -6.86 4.52 -11.87
N LEU A 154 -7.05 5.20 -10.73
CA LEU A 154 -6.81 4.61 -9.40
C LEU A 154 -7.79 3.47 -9.08
N THR A 155 -9.05 3.61 -9.49
CA THR A 155 -10.07 2.56 -9.31
C THR A 155 -9.68 1.30 -10.09
N ASP A 156 -9.27 1.47 -11.34
CA ASP A 156 -8.88 0.39 -12.23
C ASP A 156 -7.63 -0.30 -11.68
N ARG A 157 -6.62 0.46 -11.23
CA ARG A 157 -5.42 -0.10 -10.60
C ARG A 157 -5.72 -0.87 -9.32
N ARG A 158 -6.61 -0.37 -8.45
CA ARG A 158 -7.07 -1.12 -7.27
C ARG A 158 -7.76 -2.42 -7.67
N ASN A 159 -8.62 -2.38 -8.70
CA ASN A 159 -9.33 -3.57 -9.18
C ASN A 159 -8.36 -4.63 -9.72
N GLU A 160 -7.35 -4.22 -10.50
CA GLU A 160 -6.27 -5.11 -10.94
C GLU A 160 -5.59 -5.80 -9.75
N LEU A 161 -5.27 -5.04 -8.70
CA LEU A 161 -4.59 -5.58 -7.52
C LEU A 161 -5.49 -6.52 -6.70
N THR A 162 -6.81 -6.37 -6.74
CA THR A 162 -7.77 -7.17 -5.94
C THR A 162 -8.25 -8.42 -6.67
N HIS A 163 -8.46 -8.34 -7.99
CA HIS A 163 -9.14 -9.39 -8.75
C HIS A 163 -8.25 -10.10 -9.77
N ASP A 164 -7.16 -9.47 -10.22
CA ASP A 164 -6.24 -10.04 -11.19
C ASP A 164 -4.93 -10.44 -10.51
N SER A 165 -4.29 -11.52 -10.96
CA SER A 165 -2.86 -11.73 -10.68
C SER A 165 -2.11 -10.63 -11.40
N PRO A 166 -1.60 -9.60 -10.71
CA PRO A 166 -1.15 -8.40 -11.38
C PRO A 166 0.06 -8.75 -12.24
N LYS A 167 0.00 -8.40 -13.54
CA LYS A 167 1.13 -8.57 -14.46
C LYS A 167 2.37 -7.79 -13.98
N ILE A 168 2.14 -6.69 -13.25
CA ILE A 168 3.15 -5.80 -12.68
C ILE A 168 2.92 -5.71 -11.17
N LEU A 169 3.90 -6.24 -10.41
CA LEU A 169 3.92 -6.17 -8.96
C LEU A 169 4.01 -4.72 -8.48
N PRO A 170 3.20 -4.30 -7.49
CA PRO A 170 3.25 -2.94 -6.97
C PRO A 170 4.53 -2.69 -6.16
N THR A 171 4.87 -1.42 -6.01
CA THR A 171 6.03 -0.97 -5.22
C THR A 171 5.58 -0.02 -4.11
N MET A 172 6.40 0.16 -3.07
CA MET A 172 6.07 1.15 -2.04
C MET A 172 6.10 2.58 -2.60
N LYS A 173 6.92 2.84 -3.62
CA LYS A 173 6.88 4.09 -4.37
C LYS A 173 5.50 4.33 -4.99
N GLU A 174 4.96 3.34 -5.70
CA GLU A 174 3.61 3.40 -6.28
C GLU A 174 2.54 3.62 -5.18
N ALA A 175 2.66 2.94 -4.04
CA ALA A 175 1.72 3.11 -2.92
C ALA A 175 1.73 4.55 -2.37
N VAL A 176 2.91 5.15 -2.23
CA VAL A 176 3.05 6.55 -1.80
C VAL A 176 2.50 7.52 -2.84
N GLU A 177 2.78 7.30 -4.12
CA GLU A 177 2.21 8.09 -5.22
C GLU A 177 0.68 8.03 -5.23
N CYS A 178 0.11 6.83 -5.05
CA CYS A 178 -1.33 6.62 -4.93
C CYS A 178 -1.92 7.38 -3.72
N PHE A 179 -1.26 7.30 -2.55
CA PHE A 179 -1.66 8.05 -1.36
C PHE A 179 -1.71 9.57 -1.60
N TYR A 180 -0.66 10.14 -2.18
CA TYR A 180 -0.62 11.58 -2.50
C TYR A 180 -1.74 11.96 -3.47
N GLU A 181 -1.95 11.14 -4.49
CA GLU A 181 -2.94 11.37 -5.52
C GLU A 181 -4.37 11.33 -4.96
N LEU A 182 -4.70 10.32 -4.15
CA LEU A 182 -6.02 10.20 -3.51
C LEU A 182 -6.30 11.38 -2.58
N ARG A 183 -5.30 11.87 -1.86
CA ARG A 183 -5.43 13.07 -1.03
C ARG A 183 -5.69 14.32 -1.85
N SER A 184 -4.93 14.53 -2.93
CA SER A 184 -5.15 15.65 -3.84
C SER A 184 -6.57 15.64 -4.42
N LEU A 185 -7.03 14.47 -4.88
CA LEU A 185 -8.39 14.30 -5.40
C LEU A 185 -9.46 14.53 -4.34
N ALA A 186 -9.24 14.06 -3.11
CA ALA A 186 -10.16 14.27 -2.00
C ALA A 186 -10.37 15.76 -1.71
N GLU A 187 -9.30 16.56 -1.70
CA GLU A 187 -9.36 18.00 -1.50
C GLU A 187 -10.16 18.69 -2.61
N ILE A 188 -9.85 18.39 -3.87
CA ILE A 188 -10.57 18.96 -5.04
C ILE A 188 -12.06 18.65 -4.96
N LEU A 189 -12.42 17.38 -4.72
CA LEU A 189 -13.81 16.93 -4.69
C LEU A 189 -14.58 17.52 -3.49
N TRP A 190 -13.92 17.67 -2.35
CA TRP A 190 -14.50 18.26 -1.15
C TRP A 190 -14.77 19.76 -1.28
N ILE A 191 -13.84 20.50 -1.89
CA ILE A 191 -14.03 21.93 -2.15
C ILE A 191 -15.25 22.13 -3.05
N GLU A 192 -15.35 21.34 -4.13
CA GLU A 192 -16.50 21.42 -5.03
C GLU A 192 -17.81 21.04 -4.33
N ALA A 193 -17.81 20.03 -3.45
CA ALA A 193 -18.98 19.66 -2.66
C ALA A 193 -19.46 20.83 -1.77
N ASN A 194 -18.55 21.51 -1.07
CA ASN A 194 -18.92 22.59 -0.14
C ASN A 194 -19.31 23.89 -0.85
N ASN A 195 -18.66 24.22 -1.96
CA ASN A 195 -19.05 25.37 -2.79
C ASN A 195 -20.52 25.26 -3.23
N ARG A 196 -21.03 24.04 -3.41
CA ARG A 196 -22.43 23.79 -3.75
C ARG A 196 -23.37 24.03 -2.60
N LEU A 197 -23.06 23.52 -1.41
CA LEU A 197 -23.87 23.73 -0.20
C LEU A 197 -24.08 25.22 0.06
N GLN A 198 -23.03 26.03 -0.13
CA GLN A 198 -23.13 27.49 -0.02
C GLN A 198 -24.00 28.11 -1.11
N ARG A 199 -23.90 27.67 -2.37
CA ARG A 199 -24.74 28.18 -3.47
C ARG A 199 -26.23 27.83 -3.32
N THR A 200 -26.53 26.62 -2.83
CA THR A 200 -27.94 26.18 -2.60
C THR A 200 -28.56 26.92 -1.42
N ALA A 201 -27.82 27.08 -0.33
CA ALA A 201 -28.30 27.86 0.82
C ALA A 201 -28.63 29.32 0.45
N VAL A 202 -27.83 29.95 -0.42
CA VAL A 202 -28.08 31.33 -0.88
C VAL A 202 -29.31 31.42 -1.81
N SER A 203 -29.56 30.40 -2.65
CA SER A 203 -30.75 30.38 -3.51
C SER A 203 -32.06 30.16 -2.74
N ASP A 204 -32.02 29.36 -1.67
CA ASP A 204 -33.21 29.09 -0.86
C ASP A 204 -33.61 30.28 0.00
N VAL A 205 -32.63 30.99 0.59
CA VAL A 205 -32.90 32.24 1.33
C VAL A 205 -33.58 33.28 0.44
N ARG A 206 -33.17 33.40 -0.83
CA ARG A 206 -33.80 34.32 -1.80
C ARG A 206 -35.21 33.90 -2.21
N ARG A 207 -35.56 32.62 -2.13
CA ARG A 207 -36.92 32.12 -2.42
C ARG A 207 -37.88 32.30 -1.24
N THR A 208 -37.40 32.26 -0.01
CA THR A 208 -38.22 32.52 1.19
C THR A 208 -38.46 34.01 1.48
N GLN A 209 -37.85 34.91 0.73
CA GLN A 209 -38.00 36.37 0.87
C GLN A 209 -38.87 37.02 -0.23
N LEU A 210 -39.53 36.20 -1.06
CA LEU A 210 -40.52 36.59 -2.07
C LEU A 210 -41.87 35.95 -1.73
#